data_AF-A0A3M2IQ98-F1
#
_entry.id   AF-A0A3M2IQ98-F1
#
_cell.length_a   1.000
_cell.length_b   1.000
_cell.length_c   1.000
_cell.angle_alpha   90.00
_cell.angle_beta   90.00
_cell.angle_gamma   90.00
#
_symmetry.space_group_name_H-M   'P 1'
#
loop_
_entity.id
_entity.type
_entity.pdbx_description
1 polymer ?
#
loop_
_entity_poly.entity_id
_entity_poly.type
_entity_poly.pdbx_seq_one_letter_code
_entity_poly.pdbx_strand_id
1 'polypeptide(L)'
;RTPLLAAPGADDEGEDEPDRVEPHRAATLAGPAAEDLVRALAPFFAGLVEVPAASLPAARALGVEVREVAEVVDELPAAAGLPPERWRDLYATLAPAVADPLVREALASLPVPLADGRVVRGARSLLLPVAGALDPAGPVARALGTLGRWGVRLVHPAAAHDVLERLGSAPADPAALLAHPGVRQAVLDQAAEDDVAAAEEVSDAVLALVRAAIADDGPDEADAPVPPARALLGLLTLRAADGEPTPAHGLVLPGSPAARLLDDRVLAPVDEVAVDRWGADALVAAGVRADLVPLVLTDVATGDDLGGGDEDADLVTDGLDGWDNYLAHVADLVGEGEVLTEVLAVADLDAVHPDAWPDVLVRLVSPGVLRRALLDPVRASDGTAVPGYTAWWLRARSGLLPVGPFAATGADAAVVRLLPAPPDAVAGLDAAAQVALG
;
A
#
# COMPACT_ATOMS: atom_id res chain seq x y z
N ARG A 1 63.11 -19.70 3.62
CA ARG A 1 62.24 -18.69 2.99
C ARG A 1 60.82 -19.09 3.33
N THR A 2 60.06 -18.23 3.99
CA THR A 2 58.63 -18.47 4.27
C THR A 2 57.91 -18.51 2.91
N PRO A 3 57.15 -19.57 2.59
CA PRO A 3 56.34 -19.59 1.37
C PRO A 3 55.25 -18.52 1.51
N LEU A 4 55.04 -17.69 0.49
CA LEU A 4 54.02 -16.65 0.48
C LEU A 4 52.86 -17.08 -0.42
N LEU A 5 51.63 -16.69 -0.07
CA LEU A 5 50.41 -16.97 -0.82
C LEU A 5 49.96 -15.73 -1.60
N ALA A 6 49.37 -15.93 -2.77
CA ALA A 6 48.85 -14.84 -3.59
C ALA A 6 47.44 -14.45 -3.13
N ALA A 7 47.18 -13.16 -2.99
CA ALA A 7 45.83 -12.63 -2.84
C ALA A 7 45.04 -12.74 -4.18
N PRO A 8 43.70 -12.85 -4.13
CA PRO A 8 42.86 -12.88 -5.33
C PRO A 8 42.89 -11.54 -6.07
N GLY A 9 42.94 -11.55 -7.41
CA GLY A 9 42.66 -10.37 -8.24
C GLY A 9 43.86 -9.54 -8.73
N ALA A 10 45.07 -10.11 -8.86
CA ALA A 10 46.06 -9.52 -9.77
C ALA A 10 45.71 -9.95 -11.20
N ASP A 11 45.08 -9.06 -11.97
CA ASP A 11 44.90 -9.29 -13.40
C ASP A 11 46.28 -9.41 -14.07
N ASP A 12 46.40 -10.42 -14.94
CA ASP A 12 47.58 -10.85 -15.69
C ASP A 12 48.04 -9.82 -16.77
N GLU A 13 47.61 -8.55 -16.68
CA GLU A 13 47.88 -7.49 -17.66
C GLU A 13 48.54 -6.21 -17.07
N GLY A 14 48.88 -6.18 -15.77
CA GLY A 14 49.68 -5.11 -15.16
C GLY A 14 50.86 -5.66 -14.36
N GLU A 15 52.04 -5.05 -14.48
CA GLU A 15 53.31 -5.45 -13.83
C GLU A 15 53.32 -5.34 -12.28
N ASP A 16 52.17 -5.36 -11.61
CA ASP A 16 52.08 -5.35 -10.14
C ASP A 16 52.02 -6.81 -9.63
N GLU A 17 53.10 -7.26 -8.98
CA GLU A 17 53.17 -8.58 -8.35
C GLU A 17 51.97 -8.80 -7.39
N PRO A 18 51.26 -9.96 -7.45
CA PRO A 18 50.11 -10.21 -6.58
C PRO A 18 50.50 -10.04 -5.13
N ASP A 19 49.69 -9.29 -4.37
CA ASP A 19 49.98 -8.95 -2.99
C ASP A 19 50.19 -10.25 -2.18
N ARG A 20 51.41 -10.42 -1.66
CA ARG A 20 51.88 -11.70 -1.13
C ARG A 20 51.69 -11.76 0.38
N VAL A 21 50.88 -12.71 0.85
CA VAL A 21 50.51 -12.86 2.26
C VAL A 21 51.30 -14.00 2.90
N GLU A 22 51.84 -13.76 4.11
CA GLU A 22 52.46 -14.82 4.91
C GLU A 22 51.40 -15.82 5.41
N PRO A 23 51.64 -17.15 5.39
CA PRO A 23 50.62 -18.16 5.68
C PRO A 23 49.91 -17.98 7.02
N HIS A 24 50.63 -17.57 8.07
CA HIS A 24 50.07 -17.33 9.40
C HIS A 24 49.22 -16.05 9.52
N ARG A 25 49.21 -15.23 8.47
CA ARG A 25 48.34 -14.04 8.31
C ARG A 25 47.29 -14.25 7.22
N ALA A 26 47.23 -15.44 6.64
CA ALA A 26 46.35 -15.76 5.54
C ALA A 26 45.14 -16.55 6.05
N ALA A 27 43.97 -16.22 5.53
CA ALA A 27 42.72 -16.92 5.78
C ALA A 27 42.10 -17.39 4.46
N THR A 28 41.43 -18.53 4.47
CA THR A 28 40.70 -19.06 3.32
C THR A 28 39.33 -19.59 3.77
N LEU A 29 38.41 -19.80 2.84
CA LEU A 29 37.05 -20.26 3.15
C LEU A 29 36.94 -21.78 2.97
N ALA A 30 36.13 -22.41 3.80
CA ALA A 30 35.67 -23.78 3.58
C ALA A 30 34.30 -23.82 2.89
N GLY A 31 34.00 -24.97 2.27
CA GLY A 31 32.67 -25.26 1.76
C GLY A 31 32.51 -25.12 0.24
N PRO A 32 31.28 -25.29 -0.27
CA PRO A 32 30.99 -25.14 -1.69
C PRO A 32 31.30 -23.73 -2.19
N ALA A 33 31.79 -23.63 -3.42
CA ALA A 33 32.16 -22.36 -4.07
C ALA A 33 33.18 -21.48 -3.30
N ALA A 34 33.97 -22.07 -2.39
CA ALA A 34 34.90 -21.34 -1.55
C ALA A 34 35.88 -20.44 -2.34
N GLU A 35 36.41 -20.91 -3.47
CA GLU A 35 37.32 -20.13 -4.32
C GLU A 35 36.64 -18.86 -4.87
N ASP A 36 35.41 -18.99 -5.36
CA ASP A 36 34.64 -17.85 -5.90
C ASP A 36 34.22 -16.88 -4.79
N LEU A 37 33.84 -17.40 -3.62
CA LEU A 37 33.49 -16.60 -2.44
C LEU A 37 34.71 -15.86 -1.89
N VAL A 38 35.88 -16.48 -1.88
CA VAL A 38 37.15 -15.82 -1.52
C VAL A 38 37.41 -14.67 -2.48
N ARG A 39 37.29 -14.89 -3.79
CA ARG A 39 37.50 -13.83 -4.79
C ARG A 39 36.53 -12.66 -4.60
N ALA A 40 35.26 -12.95 -4.30
CA ALA A 40 34.24 -11.94 -4.05
C ALA A 40 34.49 -11.12 -2.79
N LEU A 41 35.00 -11.74 -1.72
CA LEU A 41 35.16 -11.12 -0.40
C LEU A 41 36.55 -10.50 -0.17
N ALA A 42 37.56 -10.89 -0.95
CA ALA A 42 38.93 -10.37 -0.84
C ALA A 42 39.04 -8.83 -0.81
N PRO A 43 38.22 -8.05 -1.57
CA PRO A 43 38.27 -6.60 -1.49
C PRO A 43 37.93 -6.01 -0.10
N PHE A 44 37.27 -6.78 0.76
CA PHE A 44 36.85 -6.36 2.11
C PHE A 44 37.78 -6.85 3.22
N PHE A 45 38.61 -7.87 2.96
CA PHE A 45 39.44 -8.54 3.97
C PHE A 45 40.88 -8.68 3.50
N ALA A 46 41.78 -7.95 4.16
CA ALA A 46 43.22 -8.15 3.96
C ALA A 46 43.62 -9.56 4.43
N GLY A 47 44.28 -10.32 3.56
CA GLY A 47 44.79 -11.66 3.89
C GLY A 47 43.90 -12.83 3.48
N LEU A 48 42.73 -12.58 2.86
CA LEU A 48 41.94 -13.66 2.27
C LEU A 48 42.67 -14.20 1.03
N VAL A 49 42.90 -15.52 0.97
CA VAL A 49 43.68 -16.17 -0.10
C VAL A 49 42.93 -17.35 -0.72
N GLU A 50 43.04 -17.50 -2.04
CA GLU A 50 42.51 -18.66 -2.77
C GLU A 50 43.37 -19.89 -2.47
N VAL A 51 42.73 -20.95 -1.95
CA VAL A 51 43.39 -22.22 -1.67
C VAL A 51 42.56 -23.34 -2.29
N PRO A 52 43.12 -24.10 -3.26
CA PRO A 52 42.42 -25.24 -3.83
C PRO A 52 42.00 -26.24 -2.77
N ALA A 53 40.81 -26.82 -2.89
CA ALA A 53 40.27 -27.75 -1.90
C ALA A 53 41.24 -28.91 -1.56
N ALA A 54 41.96 -29.42 -2.56
CA ALA A 54 42.96 -30.48 -2.41
C ALA A 54 44.19 -30.06 -1.56
N SER A 55 44.46 -28.76 -1.47
CA SER A 55 45.61 -28.17 -0.76
C SER A 55 45.26 -27.67 0.64
N LEU A 56 43.98 -27.68 1.05
CA LEU A 56 43.54 -27.22 2.38
C LEU A 56 44.27 -27.90 3.55
N PRO A 57 44.54 -29.23 3.56
CA PRO A 57 45.29 -29.85 4.65
C PRO A 57 46.73 -29.31 4.76
N ALA A 58 47.38 -29.07 3.62
CA ALA A 58 48.72 -28.52 3.58
C ALA A 58 48.74 -27.04 3.98
N ALA A 59 47.76 -26.25 3.53
CA ALA A 59 47.61 -24.85 3.92
C ALA A 59 47.43 -24.69 5.43
N ARG A 60 46.56 -25.51 6.05
CA ARG A 60 46.41 -25.54 7.53
C ARG A 60 47.71 -25.88 8.23
N ALA A 61 48.47 -26.86 7.73
CA ALA A 61 49.77 -27.22 8.31
C ALA A 61 50.81 -26.08 8.22
N LEU A 62 50.68 -25.20 7.23
CA LEU A 62 51.50 -23.99 7.06
C LEU A 62 51.00 -22.80 7.89
N GLY A 63 49.87 -22.93 8.60
CA GLY A 63 49.31 -21.90 9.47
C GLY A 63 48.21 -21.04 8.84
N VAL A 64 47.70 -21.39 7.66
CA VAL A 64 46.56 -20.70 7.04
C VAL A 64 45.29 -21.02 7.82
N GLU A 65 44.57 -19.98 8.22
CA GLU A 65 43.29 -20.11 8.91
C GLU A 65 42.20 -20.52 7.90
N VAL A 66 41.39 -21.50 8.26
CA VAL A 66 40.24 -21.93 7.42
C VAL A 66 38.97 -21.54 8.16
N ARG A 67 38.19 -20.66 7.55
CA ARG A 67 37.03 -20.01 8.16
C ARG A 67 35.74 -20.42 7.46
N GLU A 68 34.63 -20.33 8.19
CA GLU A 68 33.30 -20.52 7.63
C GLU A 68 32.85 -19.24 6.91
N VAL A 69 32.11 -19.40 5.81
CA VAL A 69 31.62 -18.26 4.99
C VAL A 69 30.75 -17.32 5.83
N ALA A 70 29.87 -17.88 6.68
CA ALA A 70 28.98 -17.09 7.53
C ALA A 70 29.74 -16.19 8.50
N GLU A 71 30.83 -16.68 9.11
CA GLU A 71 31.66 -15.89 10.03
C GLU A 71 32.29 -14.68 9.31
N VAL A 72 32.78 -14.88 8.08
CA VAL A 72 33.38 -13.80 7.29
C VAL A 72 32.33 -12.80 6.82
N VAL A 73 31.12 -13.27 6.45
CA VAL A 73 29.99 -12.39 6.12
C VAL A 73 29.57 -11.55 7.33
N ASP A 74 29.52 -12.15 8.52
CA ASP A 74 29.19 -11.44 9.77
C ASP A 74 30.21 -10.34 10.11
N GLU A 75 31.46 -10.51 9.70
CA GLU A 75 32.51 -9.50 9.85
C GLU A 75 32.49 -8.39 8.79
N LEU A 76 31.72 -8.54 7.70
CA LEU A 76 31.63 -7.50 6.68
C LEU A 76 31.20 -6.18 7.33
N PRO A 77 31.86 -5.05 7.01
CA PRO A 77 31.52 -3.78 7.60
C PRO A 77 30.09 -3.41 7.22
N ALA A 78 29.18 -3.36 8.20
CA ALA A 78 27.85 -2.78 8.03
C ALA A 78 27.91 -1.23 8.06
N ALA A 79 29.05 -0.65 7.67
CA ALA A 79 29.30 0.77 7.79
C ALA A 79 28.54 1.53 6.70
N ALA A 80 27.75 2.52 7.12
CA ALA A 80 26.96 3.41 6.25
C ALA A 80 27.81 4.32 5.31
N GLY A 81 29.11 4.06 5.17
CA GLY A 81 30.04 4.84 4.34
C GLY A 81 30.44 4.19 3.02
N LEU A 82 30.12 2.90 2.80
CA LEU A 82 30.35 2.25 1.51
C LEU A 82 29.25 2.69 0.53
N PRO A 83 29.61 3.16 -0.68
CA PRO A 83 28.61 3.55 -1.67
C PRO A 83 27.77 2.32 -2.08
N PRO A 84 26.44 2.45 -2.22
CA PRO A 84 25.52 1.35 -2.52
C PRO A 84 25.91 0.51 -3.75
N GLU A 85 26.54 1.12 -4.75
CA GLU A 85 27.02 0.48 -5.97
C GLU A 85 28.08 -0.60 -5.67
N ARG A 86 28.91 -0.40 -4.64
CA ARG A 86 29.91 -1.40 -4.23
C ARG A 86 29.26 -2.64 -3.63
N TRP A 87 28.12 -2.49 -2.97
CA TRP A 87 27.33 -3.63 -2.51
C TRP A 87 26.72 -4.37 -3.69
N ARG A 88 26.23 -3.65 -4.71
CA ARG A 88 25.75 -4.24 -5.96
C ARG A 88 26.83 -5.07 -6.66
N ASP A 89 28.05 -4.56 -6.75
CA ASP A 89 29.18 -5.26 -7.36
C ASP A 89 29.51 -6.56 -6.61
N LEU A 90 29.48 -6.52 -5.27
CA LEU A 90 29.62 -7.71 -4.44
C LEU A 90 28.50 -8.73 -4.74
N TYR A 91 27.24 -8.29 -4.77
CA TYR A 91 26.12 -9.18 -5.09
C TYR A 91 26.25 -9.78 -6.49
N ALA A 92 26.65 -8.99 -7.49
CA ALA A 92 26.90 -9.48 -8.83
C ALA A 92 27.98 -10.58 -8.86
N THR A 93 29.05 -10.40 -8.08
CA THR A 93 30.14 -11.39 -7.97
C THR A 93 29.68 -12.67 -7.26
N LEU A 94 28.77 -12.56 -6.27
CA LEU A 94 28.19 -13.70 -5.56
C LEU A 94 27.10 -14.44 -6.36
N ALA A 95 26.60 -13.86 -7.46
CA ALA A 95 25.46 -14.37 -8.20
C ALA A 95 25.56 -15.83 -8.70
N PRO A 96 26.74 -16.35 -9.09
CA PRO A 96 26.88 -17.77 -9.45
C PRO A 96 26.78 -18.69 -8.22
N ALA A 97 27.29 -18.25 -7.06
CA ALA A 97 27.42 -19.08 -5.87
C ALA A 97 26.09 -19.30 -5.12
N VAL A 98 25.16 -18.33 -5.19
CA VAL A 98 23.85 -18.41 -4.49
C VAL A 98 22.87 -19.46 -5.08
N ALA A 99 23.27 -20.14 -6.16
CA ALA A 99 22.53 -21.30 -6.68
C ALA A 99 22.54 -22.48 -5.69
N ASP A 100 23.61 -22.62 -4.90
CA ASP A 100 23.74 -23.64 -3.86
C ASP A 100 22.97 -23.22 -2.58
N PRO A 101 22.05 -24.04 -2.06
CA PRO A 101 21.31 -23.74 -0.82
C PRO A 101 22.20 -23.53 0.41
N LEU A 102 23.32 -24.25 0.54
CA LEU A 102 24.24 -24.11 1.68
C LEU A 102 24.97 -22.77 1.64
N VAL A 103 25.40 -22.35 0.45
CA VAL A 103 26.02 -21.02 0.25
C VAL A 103 25.01 -19.93 0.57
N ARG A 104 23.76 -20.09 0.12
CA ARG A 104 22.69 -19.12 0.37
C ARG A 104 22.42 -18.91 1.86
N GLU A 105 22.40 -20.00 2.65
CA GLU A 105 22.26 -19.89 4.10
C GLU A 105 23.47 -19.21 4.74
N ALA A 106 24.69 -19.50 4.27
CA ALA A 106 25.89 -18.84 4.76
C ALA A 106 25.96 -17.34 4.41
N LEU A 107 25.28 -16.91 3.35
CA LEU A 107 25.18 -15.51 2.93
C LEU A 107 23.94 -14.79 3.51
N ALA A 108 23.18 -15.44 4.39
CA ALA A 108 21.90 -14.91 4.87
C ALA A 108 22.02 -13.61 5.69
N SER A 109 23.18 -13.31 6.25
CA SER A 109 23.48 -12.10 7.02
C SER A 109 24.23 -11.02 6.23
N LEU A 110 24.30 -11.14 4.89
CA LEU A 110 24.93 -10.14 4.04
C LEU A 110 24.39 -8.73 4.38
N PRO A 111 25.27 -7.74 4.57
CA PRO A 111 24.82 -6.37 4.74
C PRO A 111 24.06 -5.89 3.50
N VAL A 112 22.92 -5.22 3.70
CA VAL A 112 22.08 -4.66 2.65
C VAL A 112 21.81 -3.19 2.93
N PRO A 113 22.27 -2.26 2.07
CA PRO A 113 21.95 -0.84 2.21
C PRO A 113 20.48 -0.61 1.85
N LEU A 114 19.80 0.20 2.65
CA LEU A 114 18.41 0.59 2.47
C LEU A 114 18.31 1.99 1.86
N ALA A 115 17.16 2.28 1.26
CA ALA A 115 16.86 3.61 0.70
C ALA A 115 16.85 4.73 1.76
N ASP A 116 16.61 4.39 3.03
CA ASP A 116 16.64 5.33 4.16
C ASP A 116 18.06 5.63 4.69
N GLY A 117 19.10 5.11 4.03
CA GLY A 117 20.51 5.30 4.37
C GLY A 117 21.04 4.38 5.47
N ARG A 118 20.20 3.53 6.07
CA ARG A 118 20.66 2.48 7.00
C ARG A 118 21.23 1.30 6.23
N VAL A 119 22.02 0.48 6.92
CA VAL A 119 22.47 -0.82 6.43
C VAL A 119 21.94 -1.88 7.40
N VAL A 120 21.21 -2.85 6.90
CA VAL A 120 20.67 -3.98 7.68
C VAL A 120 21.43 -5.26 7.37
N ARG A 121 21.31 -6.26 8.25
CA ARG A 121 21.91 -7.58 8.05
C ARG A 121 20.85 -8.55 7.51
N GLY A 122 21.07 -9.03 6.29
CA GLY A 122 20.24 -9.99 5.60
C GLY A 122 19.16 -9.38 4.70
N ALA A 123 18.81 -10.13 3.67
CA ALA A 123 17.87 -9.72 2.61
C ALA A 123 16.41 -10.12 2.92
N ARG A 124 16.20 -11.02 3.88
CA ARG A 124 14.87 -11.53 4.26
C ARG A 124 13.99 -10.39 4.77
N SER A 125 12.74 -10.37 4.31
CA SER A 125 11.75 -9.34 4.67
C SER A 125 12.10 -7.92 4.19
N LEU A 126 13.01 -7.78 3.22
CA LEU A 126 13.26 -6.51 2.54
C LEU A 126 12.47 -6.45 1.24
N LEU A 127 12.13 -5.24 0.84
CA LEU A 127 11.50 -4.93 -0.44
C LEU A 127 12.59 -4.57 -1.45
N LEU A 128 12.63 -5.27 -2.58
CA LEU A 128 13.59 -5.06 -3.66
C LEU A 128 12.92 -4.24 -4.76
N PRO A 129 13.40 -3.03 -5.09
CA PRO A 129 12.79 -2.24 -6.13
C PRO A 129 12.86 -2.96 -7.49
N VAL A 130 11.72 -3.06 -8.17
CA VAL A 130 11.69 -3.55 -9.55
C VAL A 130 12.54 -2.63 -10.43
N ALA A 131 13.30 -3.21 -11.35
CA ALA A 131 14.25 -2.47 -12.17
C ALA A 131 13.56 -1.34 -12.96
N GLY A 132 13.99 -0.10 -12.73
CA GLY A 132 13.43 1.09 -13.38
C GLY A 132 12.12 1.61 -12.76
N ALA A 133 11.55 0.92 -11.77
CA ALA A 133 10.31 1.34 -11.12
C ALA A 133 10.50 2.54 -10.18
N LEU A 134 11.70 2.72 -9.61
CA LEU A 134 11.98 3.79 -8.65
C LEU A 134 13.21 4.62 -9.03
N ASP A 135 13.04 5.94 -9.03
CA ASP A 135 14.16 6.89 -9.08
C ASP A 135 14.85 6.96 -7.70
N PRO A 136 16.15 6.61 -7.60
CA PRO A 136 16.92 6.67 -6.34
C PRO A 136 16.97 8.05 -5.68
N ALA A 137 16.83 9.13 -6.46
CA ALA A 137 16.83 10.50 -5.95
C ALA A 137 15.41 11.13 -5.92
N GLY A 138 14.41 10.33 -6.29
CA GLY A 138 13.04 10.75 -6.49
C GLY A 138 12.26 10.96 -5.19
N PRO A 139 11.01 11.47 -5.28
CA PRO A 139 10.13 11.66 -4.14
C PRO A 139 9.87 10.37 -3.33
N VAL A 140 9.73 9.23 -4.01
CA VAL A 140 9.49 7.93 -3.35
C VAL A 140 10.66 7.50 -2.47
N ALA A 141 11.90 7.69 -2.93
CA ALA A 141 13.07 7.39 -2.11
C ALA A 141 13.10 8.18 -0.79
N ARG A 142 12.68 9.45 -0.82
CA ARG A 142 12.55 10.27 0.41
C ARG A 142 11.40 9.80 1.29
N ALA A 143 10.25 9.48 0.69
CA ALA A 143 9.09 8.94 1.40
C ALA A 143 9.44 7.68 2.20
N LEU A 144 10.27 6.79 1.64
CA LEU A 144 10.73 5.58 2.30
C LEU A 144 11.62 5.85 3.52
N GLY A 145 12.33 6.97 3.55
CA GLY A 145 13.05 7.44 4.74
C GLY A 145 12.10 7.70 5.92
N THR A 146 10.98 8.37 5.67
CA THR A 146 9.93 8.62 6.66
C THR A 146 9.23 7.30 7.05
N LEU A 147 8.82 6.50 6.06
CA LEU A 147 8.07 5.25 6.27
C LEU A 147 8.90 4.10 6.87
N GLY A 148 10.24 4.21 6.87
CA GLY A 148 11.14 3.23 7.47
C GLY A 148 10.94 3.02 8.99
N ARG A 149 10.26 3.96 9.67
CA ARG A 149 9.85 3.84 11.10
C ARG A 149 8.80 2.74 11.29
N TRP A 150 7.93 2.52 10.29
CA TRP A 150 6.88 1.51 10.28
C TRP A 150 7.30 0.21 9.60
N GLY A 151 8.61 0.01 9.39
CA GLY A 151 9.15 -1.23 8.86
C GLY A 151 9.08 -1.37 7.34
N VAL A 152 8.73 -0.31 6.60
CA VAL A 152 8.86 -0.28 5.13
C VAL A 152 10.36 -0.22 4.78
N ARG A 153 10.96 -1.38 4.52
CA ARG A 153 12.41 -1.50 4.30
C ARG A 153 12.72 -1.81 2.84
N LEU A 154 12.88 -0.77 2.04
CA LEU A 154 13.32 -0.90 0.66
C LEU A 154 14.84 -0.96 0.56
N VAL A 155 15.36 -1.93 -0.18
CA VAL A 155 16.77 -1.97 -0.62
C VAL A 155 17.09 -0.71 -1.41
N HIS A 156 18.25 -0.11 -1.15
CA HIS A 156 18.70 1.06 -1.87
C HIS A 156 18.72 0.77 -3.39
N PRO A 157 18.07 1.59 -4.25
CA PRO A 157 17.95 1.27 -5.68
C PRO A 157 19.29 1.05 -6.40
N ALA A 158 20.34 1.79 -6.02
CA ALA A 158 21.70 1.59 -6.57
C ALA A 158 22.41 0.30 -6.09
N ALA A 159 21.89 -0.37 -5.06
CA ALA A 159 22.34 -1.68 -4.57
C ALA A 159 21.44 -2.84 -4.99
N ALA A 160 20.32 -2.56 -5.66
CA ALA A 160 19.33 -3.57 -6.05
C ALA A 160 19.94 -4.62 -7.00
N HIS A 161 19.73 -5.89 -6.69
CA HIS A 161 20.26 -7.03 -7.44
C HIS A 161 19.44 -8.30 -7.18
N ASP A 162 19.22 -9.13 -8.20
CA ASP A 162 18.44 -10.39 -8.15
C ASP A 162 19.00 -11.44 -7.16
N VAL A 163 20.21 -11.21 -6.64
CA VAL A 163 20.77 -12.04 -5.56
C VAL A 163 19.98 -11.84 -4.28
N LEU A 164 19.55 -10.61 -4.00
CA LEU A 164 18.78 -10.30 -2.79
C LEU A 164 17.40 -10.95 -2.83
N GLU A 165 16.76 -10.99 -4.00
CA GLU A 165 15.52 -11.75 -4.19
C GLU A 165 15.74 -13.24 -3.92
N ARG A 166 16.80 -13.83 -4.48
CA ARG A 166 17.17 -15.23 -4.19
C ARG A 166 17.47 -15.47 -2.71
N LEU A 167 17.96 -14.46 -1.98
CA LEU A 167 18.21 -14.50 -0.54
C LEU A 167 16.97 -14.19 0.31
N GLY A 168 15.82 -13.88 -0.31
CA GLY A 168 14.52 -13.75 0.34
C GLY A 168 13.95 -12.33 0.43
N SER A 169 14.49 -11.36 -0.33
CA SER A 169 13.78 -10.09 -0.56
C SER A 169 12.58 -10.30 -1.49
N ALA A 170 11.51 -9.53 -1.30
CA ALA A 170 10.34 -9.55 -2.18
C ALA A 170 10.42 -8.39 -3.18
N PRO A 171 10.12 -8.60 -4.48
CA PRO A 171 10.04 -7.50 -5.44
C PRO A 171 8.95 -6.50 -5.02
N ALA A 172 9.20 -5.22 -5.24
CA ALA A 172 8.29 -4.14 -4.90
C ALA A 172 8.29 -3.05 -5.98
N ASP A 173 7.13 -2.86 -6.58
CA ASP A 173 6.75 -1.67 -7.35
C ASP A 173 6.02 -0.67 -6.42
N PRO A 174 5.68 0.54 -6.89
CA PRO A 174 4.97 1.52 -6.07
C PRO A 174 3.63 1.03 -5.51
N ALA A 175 2.89 0.21 -6.25
CA ALA A 175 1.62 -0.37 -5.79
C ALA A 175 1.84 -1.36 -4.64
N ALA A 176 2.83 -2.25 -4.75
CA ALA A 176 3.23 -3.17 -3.69
C ALA A 176 3.79 -2.45 -2.46
N LEU A 177 4.49 -1.33 -2.65
CA LEU A 177 4.91 -0.46 -1.55
C LEU A 177 3.71 0.16 -0.83
N LEU A 178 2.74 0.70 -1.58
CA LEU A 178 1.53 1.30 -1.02
C LEU A 178 0.67 0.27 -0.27
N ALA A 179 0.60 -0.96 -0.77
CA ALA A 179 -0.09 -2.09 -0.13
C ALA A 179 0.65 -2.70 1.08
N HIS A 180 1.86 -2.21 1.40
CA HIS A 180 2.63 -2.76 2.50
C HIS A 180 1.96 -2.46 3.86
N PRO A 181 1.87 -3.43 4.80
CA PRO A 181 1.20 -3.23 6.10
C PRO A 181 1.76 -2.07 6.93
N GLY A 182 3.06 -1.78 6.79
CA GLY A 182 3.70 -0.63 7.42
C GLY A 182 3.18 0.73 6.92
N VAL A 183 2.73 0.82 5.65
CA VAL A 183 2.13 2.05 5.12
C VAL A 183 0.73 2.24 5.71
N ARG A 184 -0.07 1.17 5.76
CA ARG A 184 -1.35 1.16 6.50
C ARG A 184 -1.16 1.66 7.94
N GLN A 185 -0.20 1.10 8.68
CA GLN A 185 0.04 1.53 10.05
C GLN A 185 0.48 2.99 10.14
N ALA A 186 1.29 3.47 9.20
CA ALA A 186 1.68 4.88 9.15
C ALA A 186 0.47 5.82 8.95
N VAL A 187 -0.48 5.43 8.11
CA VAL A 187 -1.74 6.18 7.88
C VAL A 187 -2.60 6.23 9.14
N LEU A 188 -2.69 5.13 9.90
CA LEU A 188 -3.46 5.08 11.15
C LEU A 188 -2.79 5.91 12.25
N ASP A 189 -1.48 5.74 12.43
CA ASP A 189 -0.74 6.44 13.49
C ASP A 189 -0.72 7.95 13.25
N GLN A 190 -0.57 8.42 12.00
CA GLN A 190 -0.60 9.86 11.70
C GLN A 190 -1.97 10.48 11.94
N ALA A 191 -3.06 9.72 11.74
CA ALA A 191 -4.42 10.25 11.94
C ALA A 191 -4.71 10.52 13.42
N ALA A 192 -4.00 9.83 14.31
CA ALA A 192 -4.03 10.03 15.76
C ALA A 192 -2.90 10.93 16.28
N GLU A 193 -2.09 11.52 15.40
CA GLU A 193 -0.96 12.37 15.77
C GLU A 193 -1.42 13.80 16.09
N ASP A 194 -1.01 14.32 17.24
CA ASP A 194 -1.35 15.68 17.68
C ASP A 194 -0.45 16.73 17.00
N ASP A 195 0.78 16.35 16.61
CA ASP A 195 1.68 17.21 15.84
C ASP A 195 1.33 17.18 14.34
N VAL A 196 0.56 18.18 13.92
CA VAL A 196 0.14 18.37 12.53
C VAL A 196 1.33 18.33 11.55
N ALA A 197 2.48 18.89 11.90
CA ALA A 197 3.63 18.90 10.99
C ALA A 197 4.22 17.49 10.81
N ALA A 198 4.18 16.66 11.84
CA ALA A 198 4.58 15.25 11.75
C ALA A 198 3.56 14.43 10.93
N ALA A 199 2.26 14.68 11.11
CA ALA A 199 1.20 14.04 10.33
C ALA A 199 1.29 14.40 8.83
N GLU A 200 1.59 15.66 8.52
CA GLU A 200 1.81 16.14 7.16
C GLU A 200 3.06 15.52 6.51
N GLU A 201 4.14 15.28 7.28
CA GLU A 201 5.34 14.59 6.77
C GLU A 201 5.00 13.16 6.30
N VAL A 202 4.20 12.43 7.08
CA VAL A 202 3.72 11.10 6.72
C VAL A 202 2.78 11.16 5.52
N SER A 203 1.86 12.13 5.51
CA SER A 203 0.90 12.31 4.41
C SER A 203 1.60 12.62 3.09
N ASP A 204 2.62 13.48 3.11
CA ASP A 204 3.48 13.74 1.96
C ASP A 204 4.22 12.49 1.47
N ALA A 205 4.70 11.64 2.39
CA ALA A 205 5.36 10.39 2.04
C ALA A 205 4.39 9.40 1.37
N VAL A 206 3.18 9.23 1.91
CA VAL A 206 2.15 8.36 1.33
C VAL A 206 1.65 8.90 -0.01
N LEU A 207 1.42 10.21 -0.13
CA LEU A 207 1.04 10.84 -1.41
C LEU A 207 2.09 10.67 -2.51
N ALA A 208 3.38 10.64 -2.14
CA ALA A 208 4.44 10.32 -3.09
C ALA A 208 4.35 8.88 -3.61
N LEU A 209 3.98 7.91 -2.76
CA LEU A 209 3.72 6.53 -3.17
C LEU A 209 2.46 6.42 -4.02
N VAL A 210 1.35 7.06 -3.61
CA VAL A 210 0.08 7.09 -4.36
C VAL A 210 0.30 7.62 -5.77
N ARG A 211 0.98 8.76 -5.91
CA ARG A 211 1.28 9.33 -7.23
C ARG A 211 2.15 8.42 -8.09
N ALA A 212 3.10 7.70 -7.49
CA ALA A 212 3.94 6.77 -8.22
C ALA A 212 3.17 5.52 -8.67
N ALA A 213 2.28 4.98 -7.82
CA ALA A 213 1.41 3.87 -8.19
C ALA A 213 0.48 4.22 -9.36
N ILE A 214 -0.14 5.40 -9.33
CA ILE A 214 -0.98 5.90 -10.44
C ILE A 214 -0.19 6.10 -11.74
N ALA A 215 1.07 6.54 -11.64
CA ALA A 215 1.90 6.73 -12.83
C ALA A 215 2.21 5.41 -13.54
N ASP A 216 2.32 4.31 -12.80
CA ASP A 216 2.63 2.98 -13.32
C ASP A 216 1.38 2.24 -13.83
N ASP A 217 0.29 2.24 -13.05
CA ASP A 217 -0.94 1.49 -13.35
C ASP A 217 -2.00 2.32 -14.10
N GLY A 218 -1.81 3.64 -14.19
CA GLY A 218 -2.83 4.59 -14.63
C GLY A 218 -3.73 5.04 -13.47
N PRO A 219 -4.57 6.08 -13.68
CA PRO A 219 -5.59 6.42 -12.70
C PRO A 219 -6.56 5.25 -12.55
N ASP A 220 -7.05 5.06 -11.33
CA ASP A 220 -8.11 4.08 -11.06
C ASP A 220 -9.27 4.27 -12.05
N GLU A 221 -9.93 3.17 -12.40
CA GLU A 221 -11.15 3.24 -13.20
C GLU A 221 -12.13 4.17 -12.48
N ALA A 222 -12.45 5.31 -13.09
CA ALA A 222 -13.25 6.38 -12.48
C ALA A 222 -14.66 5.93 -12.02
N ASP A 223 -15.11 4.74 -12.46
CA ASP A 223 -16.38 4.12 -12.11
C ASP A 223 -16.23 2.80 -11.31
N ALA A 224 -15.05 2.48 -10.77
CA ALA A 224 -14.87 1.33 -9.88
C ALA A 224 -15.22 1.68 -8.42
N PRO A 225 -15.83 0.75 -7.66
CA PRO A 225 -16.02 0.96 -6.22
C PRO A 225 -14.70 0.92 -5.46
N VAL A 226 -14.62 1.71 -4.40
CA VAL A 226 -13.42 1.87 -3.58
C VAL A 226 -13.40 0.81 -2.47
N PRO A 227 -12.38 -0.06 -2.41
CA PRO A 227 -12.25 -1.05 -1.34
C PRO A 227 -11.73 -0.42 -0.03
N PRO A 228 -11.90 -1.08 1.13
CA PRO A 228 -11.53 -0.53 2.44
C PRO A 228 -10.08 -0.06 2.53
N ALA A 229 -9.14 -0.89 2.05
CA ALA A 229 -7.71 -0.56 2.04
C ALA A 229 -7.39 0.75 1.29
N ARG A 230 -8.13 1.09 0.23
CA ARG A 230 -8.00 2.38 -0.46
C ARG A 230 -8.71 3.50 0.27
N ALA A 231 -9.89 3.23 0.83
CA ALA A 231 -10.68 4.20 1.57
C ALA A 231 -9.94 4.71 2.83
N LEU A 232 -9.14 3.85 3.47
CA LEU A 232 -8.27 4.22 4.59
C LEU A 232 -7.26 5.33 4.27
N LEU A 233 -6.81 5.46 3.01
CA LEU A 233 -5.96 6.59 2.62
C LEU A 233 -6.67 7.94 2.82
N GLY A 234 -8.01 7.93 2.87
CA GLY A 234 -8.82 9.08 3.24
C GLY A 234 -8.48 9.69 4.59
N LEU A 235 -7.82 8.95 5.50
CA LEU A 235 -7.39 9.45 6.81
C LEU A 235 -6.17 10.36 6.76
N LEU A 236 -5.49 10.47 5.61
CA LEU A 236 -4.31 11.33 5.45
C LEU A 236 -4.64 12.78 5.80
N THR A 237 -3.83 13.38 6.67
CA THR A 237 -3.98 14.77 7.09
C THR A 237 -3.50 15.71 5.98
N LEU A 238 -4.43 16.47 5.41
CA LEU A 238 -4.16 17.52 4.41
C LEU A 238 -4.65 18.87 4.94
N ARG A 239 -4.41 19.95 4.19
CA ARG A 239 -4.98 21.27 4.51
C ARG A 239 -6.19 21.56 3.66
N ALA A 240 -7.25 22.04 4.30
CA ALA A 240 -8.34 22.74 3.66
C ALA A 240 -7.88 24.11 3.15
N ALA A 241 -8.68 24.75 2.30
CA ALA A 241 -8.39 26.06 1.73
C ALA A 241 -8.31 27.21 2.77
N ASP A 242 -8.85 27.02 3.97
CA ASP A 242 -8.70 27.92 5.11
C ASP A 242 -7.44 27.63 5.97
N GLY A 243 -6.70 26.58 5.63
CA GLY A 243 -5.48 26.13 6.29
C GLY A 243 -5.69 25.14 7.43
N GLU A 244 -6.94 24.80 7.78
CA GLU A 244 -7.25 23.82 8.83
C GLU A 244 -6.78 22.41 8.41
N PRO A 245 -6.12 21.66 9.31
CA PRO A 245 -5.78 20.26 9.07
C PRO A 245 -7.05 19.42 9.04
N THR A 246 -7.28 18.71 7.94
CA THR A 246 -8.49 17.94 7.67
C THR A 246 -8.12 16.61 7.02
N PRO A 247 -8.77 15.48 7.40
CA PRO A 247 -8.60 14.23 6.69
C PRO A 247 -8.94 14.37 5.21
N ALA A 248 -8.20 13.70 4.32
CA ALA A 248 -8.42 13.76 2.88
C ALA A 248 -9.86 13.43 2.47
N HIS A 249 -10.51 12.48 3.16
CA HIS A 249 -11.91 12.13 2.92
C HIS A 249 -12.92 13.22 3.32
N GLY A 250 -12.52 14.17 4.17
CA GLY A 250 -13.29 15.34 4.56
C GLY A 250 -13.09 16.55 3.63
N LEU A 251 -12.40 16.39 2.51
CA LEU A 251 -12.09 17.46 1.58
C LEU A 251 -12.71 17.22 0.19
N VAL A 252 -13.09 18.31 -0.48
CA VAL A 252 -13.53 18.28 -1.88
C VAL A 252 -12.46 18.86 -2.82
N LEU A 253 -12.33 18.26 -4.00
CA LEU A 253 -11.48 18.78 -5.07
C LEU A 253 -12.17 19.99 -5.72
N PRO A 254 -11.53 21.19 -5.78
CA PRO A 254 -12.12 22.37 -6.42
C PRO A 254 -12.56 22.12 -7.87
N GLY A 255 -13.74 22.61 -8.24
CA GLY A 255 -14.30 22.49 -9.60
C GLY A 255 -14.88 21.12 -9.96
N SER A 256 -14.75 20.13 -9.08
CA SER A 256 -15.28 18.78 -9.27
C SER A 256 -16.82 18.71 -9.14
N PRO A 257 -17.46 17.62 -9.58
CA PRO A 257 -18.84 17.31 -9.22
C PRO A 257 -19.12 17.37 -7.71
N ALA A 258 -18.27 16.77 -6.87
CA ALA A 258 -18.42 16.81 -5.42
C ALA A 258 -18.49 18.24 -4.87
N ALA A 259 -17.65 19.15 -5.37
CA ALA A 259 -17.66 20.56 -4.95
C ALA A 259 -18.95 21.32 -5.31
N ARG A 260 -19.83 20.77 -6.16
CA ARG A 260 -21.17 21.32 -6.44
C ARG A 260 -22.29 20.61 -5.68
N LEU A 261 -22.08 19.33 -5.33
CA LEU A 261 -23.10 18.47 -4.74
C LEU A 261 -23.04 18.46 -3.20
N LEU A 262 -21.85 18.57 -2.63
CA LEU A 262 -21.60 18.51 -1.20
C LEU A 262 -21.52 19.93 -0.60
N ASP A 263 -21.95 20.05 0.65
CA ASP A 263 -21.96 21.31 1.41
C ASP A 263 -20.54 21.66 1.87
N ASP A 264 -20.05 22.83 1.44
CA ASP A 264 -18.70 23.30 1.72
C ASP A 264 -18.45 23.61 3.21
N ARG A 265 -19.52 23.68 4.02
CA ARG A 265 -19.45 23.80 5.47
C ARG A 265 -19.22 22.46 6.17
N VAL A 266 -19.43 21.35 5.47
CA VAL A 266 -19.23 19.98 5.97
C VAL A 266 -17.94 19.40 5.39
N LEU A 267 -17.74 19.49 4.07
CA LEU A 267 -16.47 19.13 3.42
C LEU A 267 -15.87 20.36 2.74
N ALA A 268 -14.79 20.89 3.34
CA ALA A 268 -14.11 22.06 2.82
C ALA A 268 -13.33 21.74 1.52
N PRO A 269 -13.10 22.72 0.63
CA PRO A 269 -12.19 22.54 -0.49
C PRO A 269 -10.75 22.27 -0.01
N VAL A 270 -10.03 21.36 -0.66
CA VAL A 270 -8.59 21.17 -0.43
C VAL A 270 -7.79 22.42 -0.84
N ASP A 271 -6.70 22.72 -0.12
CA ASP A 271 -5.78 23.81 -0.44
C ASP A 271 -5.22 23.70 -1.87
N GLU A 272 -5.24 24.81 -2.62
CA GLU A 272 -4.70 24.91 -3.98
C GLU A 272 -3.22 24.53 -4.05
N VAL A 273 -2.44 24.78 -3.00
CA VAL A 273 -1.01 24.39 -2.93
C VAL A 273 -0.86 22.86 -3.00
N ALA A 274 -1.77 22.11 -2.36
CA ALA A 274 -1.76 20.65 -2.44
C ALA A 274 -2.14 20.17 -3.85
N VAL A 275 -3.11 20.82 -4.50
CA VAL A 275 -3.52 20.52 -5.88
C VAL A 275 -2.36 20.74 -6.85
N ASP A 276 -1.66 21.86 -6.75
CA ASP A 276 -0.49 22.18 -7.60
C ASP A 276 0.66 21.20 -7.39
N ARG A 277 0.90 20.78 -6.14
CA ARG A 277 2.02 19.89 -5.78
C ARG A 277 1.78 18.44 -6.16
N TRP A 278 0.58 17.93 -5.91
CA TRP A 278 0.27 16.50 -5.98
C TRP A 278 -0.54 16.13 -7.23
N GLY A 279 -1.30 17.08 -7.77
CA GLY A 279 -2.23 16.85 -8.87
C GLY A 279 -3.55 16.26 -8.39
N ALA A 280 -4.61 16.47 -9.19
CA ALA A 280 -5.96 16.01 -8.87
C ALA A 280 -6.03 14.49 -8.67
N ASP A 281 -5.42 13.71 -9.57
CA ASP A 281 -5.53 12.24 -9.54
C ASP A 281 -4.95 11.64 -8.26
N ALA A 282 -3.80 12.12 -7.80
CA ALA A 282 -3.19 11.64 -6.56
C ALA A 282 -4.00 12.03 -5.31
N LEU A 283 -4.61 13.22 -5.30
CA LEU A 283 -5.46 13.66 -4.20
C LEU A 283 -6.77 12.88 -4.14
N VAL A 284 -7.41 12.65 -5.30
CA VAL A 284 -8.59 11.78 -5.40
C VAL A 284 -8.22 10.37 -4.96
N ALA A 285 -7.02 9.91 -5.32
CA ALA A 285 -6.54 8.62 -4.89
C ALA A 285 -6.05 8.55 -3.43
N ALA A 286 -5.91 9.69 -2.77
CA ALA A 286 -5.78 9.75 -1.32
C ALA A 286 -7.14 9.88 -0.62
N GLY A 287 -8.25 9.98 -1.38
CA GLY A 287 -9.60 10.07 -0.81
C GLY A 287 -10.23 11.45 -0.87
N VAL A 288 -9.58 12.47 -1.45
CA VAL A 288 -10.23 13.78 -1.71
C VAL A 288 -11.40 13.59 -2.67
N ARG A 289 -12.56 14.17 -2.35
CA ARG A 289 -13.79 13.93 -3.10
C ARG A 289 -13.79 14.70 -4.42
N ALA A 290 -13.76 13.97 -5.54
CA ALA A 290 -14.09 14.53 -6.85
C ALA A 290 -15.55 14.25 -7.26
N ASP A 291 -16.16 13.21 -6.73
CA ASP A 291 -17.56 12.84 -6.94
C ASP A 291 -18.10 12.13 -5.68
N LEU A 292 -19.34 11.66 -5.72
CA LEU A 292 -19.87 10.71 -4.73
C LEU A 292 -19.03 9.43 -4.73
N VAL A 293 -18.69 8.92 -3.56
CA VAL A 293 -17.76 7.80 -3.41
C VAL A 293 -18.53 6.49 -3.15
N PRO A 294 -18.55 5.54 -4.10
CA PRO A 294 -19.07 4.20 -3.89
C PRO A 294 -18.01 3.35 -3.19
N LEU A 295 -18.28 2.92 -1.97
CA LEU A 295 -17.48 1.95 -1.22
C LEU A 295 -17.99 0.54 -1.50
N VAL A 296 -17.08 -0.43 -1.61
CA VAL A 296 -17.41 -1.86 -1.60
C VAL A 296 -16.91 -2.49 -0.30
N LEU A 297 -17.83 -3.13 0.41
CA LEU A 297 -17.56 -3.88 1.63
C LEU A 297 -17.94 -5.33 1.38
N THR A 298 -17.12 -6.27 1.86
CA THR A 298 -17.36 -7.70 1.71
C THR A 298 -17.41 -8.36 3.07
N ASP A 299 -18.16 -9.47 3.16
CA ASP A 299 -18.26 -10.28 4.38
C ASP A 299 -18.70 -9.49 5.62
N VAL A 300 -19.67 -8.58 5.44
CA VAL A 300 -20.19 -7.70 6.50
C VAL A 300 -21.16 -8.46 7.39
N ALA A 301 -20.89 -8.54 8.69
CA ALA A 301 -21.81 -9.15 9.65
C ALA A 301 -22.99 -8.20 9.99
N THR A 302 -24.18 -8.78 10.18
CA THR A 302 -25.38 -8.08 10.62
C THR A 302 -25.50 -8.10 12.15
N GLY A 303 -26.07 -7.04 12.74
CA GLY A 303 -26.21 -6.91 14.20
C GLY A 303 -24.94 -6.43 14.90
N ASP A 304 -24.90 -6.54 16.23
CA ASP A 304 -23.77 -6.08 17.04
C ASP A 304 -22.55 -7.00 16.90
N ASP A 305 -21.39 -6.37 16.70
CA ASP A 305 -20.02 -6.88 16.59
C ASP A 305 -19.82 -8.33 17.09
N LEU A 306 -19.84 -9.28 16.14
CA LEU A 306 -19.50 -10.68 16.39
C LEU A 306 -17.98 -10.94 16.33
N GLY A 307 -17.14 -9.94 16.57
CA GLY A 307 -15.70 -10.10 16.82
C GLY A 307 -14.98 -10.94 15.76
N GLY A 308 -14.50 -10.29 14.70
CA GLY A 308 -13.74 -10.96 13.64
C GLY A 308 -13.84 -10.33 12.25
N GLY A 309 -14.35 -9.09 12.16
CA GLY A 309 -14.39 -8.31 10.92
C GLY A 309 -13.00 -7.92 10.43
N ASP A 310 -12.95 -7.44 9.19
CA ASP A 310 -11.79 -6.74 8.65
C ASP A 310 -11.67 -5.39 9.36
N GLU A 311 -10.60 -5.20 10.14
CA GLU A 311 -10.32 -3.94 10.87
C GLU A 311 -10.39 -2.71 9.95
N ASP A 312 -10.03 -2.86 8.67
CA ASP A 312 -10.08 -1.76 7.70
C ASP A 312 -11.51 -1.41 7.33
N ALA A 313 -12.35 -2.43 7.18
CA ALA A 313 -13.76 -2.24 6.88
C ALA A 313 -14.47 -1.54 8.04
N ASP A 314 -14.17 -1.92 9.28
CA ASP A 314 -14.77 -1.32 10.49
C ASP A 314 -14.41 0.18 10.61
N LEU A 315 -13.14 0.54 10.39
CA LEU A 315 -12.71 1.94 10.40
C LEU A 315 -13.35 2.78 9.27
N VAL A 316 -13.61 2.15 8.12
CA VAL A 316 -14.24 2.82 6.98
C VAL A 316 -15.74 3.00 7.21
N THR A 317 -16.41 2.02 7.83
CA THR A 317 -17.85 2.07 8.12
C THR A 317 -18.20 3.01 9.27
N ASP A 318 -17.28 3.27 10.21
CA ASP A 318 -17.43 4.32 11.22
C ASP A 318 -17.66 5.72 10.61
N GLY A 319 -17.17 5.94 9.38
CA GLY A 319 -17.39 7.16 8.60
C GLY A 319 -18.72 7.21 7.85
N LEU A 320 -19.49 6.11 7.81
CA LEU A 320 -20.78 6.05 7.11
C LEU A 320 -21.94 6.44 8.03
N ASP A 321 -22.63 7.53 7.70
CA ASP A 321 -23.77 7.98 8.50
C ASP A 321 -24.86 6.90 8.62
N GLY A 322 -25.18 6.55 9.86
CA GLY A 322 -26.23 5.59 10.17
C GLY A 322 -25.91 4.13 9.84
N TRP A 323 -24.65 3.76 9.63
CA TRP A 323 -24.24 2.37 9.33
C TRP A 323 -24.79 1.34 10.34
N ASP A 324 -24.64 1.57 11.64
CA ASP A 324 -25.18 0.65 12.67
C ASP A 324 -26.70 0.48 12.57
N ASN A 325 -27.42 1.55 12.24
CA ASN A 325 -28.87 1.49 12.05
C ASN A 325 -29.24 0.70 10.79
N TYR A 326 -28.40 0.75 9.76
CA TYR A 326 -28.56 -0.09 8.57
C TYR A 326 -28.33 -1.56 8.91
N LEU A 327 -27.26 -1.89 9.63
CA LEU A 327 -27.00 -3.28 10.06
C LEU A 327 -28.09 -3.83 10.96
N ALA A 328 -28.60 -3.03 11.91
CA ALA A 328 -29.75 -3.41 12.74
C ALA A 328 -31.02 -3.63 11.90
N HIS A 329 -31.29 -2.75 10.93
CA HIS A 329 -32.42 -2.91 10.01
C HIS A 329 -32.31 -4.19 9.17
N VAL A 330 -31.11 -4.53 8.69
CA VAL A 330 -30.90 -5.75 7.94
C VAL A 330 -31.00 -6.98 8.86
N ALA A 331 -30.47 -6.91 10.08
CA ALA A 331 -30.60 -7.98 11.07
C ALA A 331 -32.07 -8.29 11.40
N ASP A 332 -32.95 -7.28 11.45
CA ASP A 332 -34.40 -7.50 11.61
C ASP A 332 -35.02 -8.30 10.44
N LEU A 333 -34.40 -8.29 9.26
CA LEU A 333 -34.89 -8.96 8.05
C LEU A 333 -34.32 -10.37 7.87
N VAL A 334 -33.03 -10.57 8.14
CA VAL A 334 -32.32 -11.85 7.87
C VAL A 334 -31.86 -12.58 9.13
N GLY A 335 -31.89 -11.93 10.29
CA GLY A 335 -31.36 -12.43 11.56
C GLY A 335 -30.03 -11.79 11.94
N GLU A 336 -29.74 -11.75 13.24
CA GLU A 336 -28.44 -11.31 13.77
C GLU A 336 -27.32 -12.28 13.38
N GLY A 337 -26.15 -11.75 13.05
CA GLY A 337 -24.96 -12.53 12.73
C GLY A 337 -24.90 -13.11 11.33
N GLU A 338 -25.90 -12.87 10.49
CA GLU A 338 -25.82 -13.19 9.06
C GLU A 338 -24.77 -12.33 8.37
N VAL A 339 -24.10 -12.91 7.36
CA VAL A 339 -23.03 -12.25 6.61
C VAL A 339 -23.56 -11.77 5.26
N LEU A 340 -23.37 -10.49 4.98
CA LEU A 340 -23.66 -9.86 3.70
C LEU A 340 -22.44 -9.98 2.80
N THR A 341 -22.58 -10.68 1.66
CA THR A 341 -21.43 -11.02 0.80
C THR A 341 -20.76 -9.78 0.20
N GLU A 342 -21.56 -8.82 -0.26
CA GLU A 342 -21.10 -7.58 -0.85
C GLU A 342 -22.11 -6.48 -0.54
N VAL A 343 -21.64 -5.35 -0.02
CA VAL A 343 -22.42 -4.13 0.21
C VAL A 343 -21.78 -2.99 -0.56
N LEU A 344 -22.53 -2.42 -1.50
CA LEU A 344 -22.17 -1.16 -2.16
C LEU A 344 -22.83 0.00 -1.41
N ALA A 345 -22.02 0.84 -0.77
CA ALA A 345 -22.46 2.00 -0.01
C ALA A 345 -21.97 3.30 -0.68
N VAL A 346 -22.76 4.36 -0.65
CA VAL A 346 -22.30 5.69 -1.08
C VAL A 346 -21.99 6.51 0.18
N ALA A 347 -20.75 6.97 0.30
CA ALA A 347 -20.31 7.81 1.41
C ALA A 347 -20.85 9.25 1.29
N ASP A 348 -20.79 9.99 2.41
CA ASP A 348 -21.02 11.43 2.50
C ASP A 348 -22.42 11.92 2.05
N LEU A 349 -23.43 11.04 2.09
CA LEU A 349 -24.82 11.40 1.75
C LEU A 349 -25.41 12.44 2.72
N ASP A 350 -24.95 12.45 3.96
CA ASP A 350 -25.29 13.41 5.01
C ASP A 350 -24.66 14.79 4.78
N ALA A 351 -23.61 14.86 3.96
CA ALA A 351 -22.93 16.09 3.59
C ALA A 351 -23.48 16.74 2.31
N VAL A 352 -24.51 16.18 1.68
CA VAL A 352 -25.13 16.76 0.48
C VAL A 352 -25.70 18.14 0.77
N HIS A 353 -25.39 19.12 -0.08
CA HIS A 353 -25.96 20.45 0.02
C HIS A 353 -27.50 20.37 -0.13
N PRO A 354 -28.31 21.00 0.75
CA PRO A 354 -29.76 20.84 0.74
C PRO A 354 -30.44 21.15 -0.61
N ASP A 355 -29.91 22.12 -1.37
CA ASP A 355 -30.44 22.49 -2.68
C ASP A 355 -29.92 21.61 -3.85
N ALA A 356 -28.96 20.72 -3.60
CA ALA A 356 -28.31 19.89 -4.63
C ALA A 356 -28.92 18.48 -4.75
N TRP A 357 -29.86 18.10 -3.89
CA TRP A 357 -30.51 16.79 -3.90
C TRP A 357 -31.07 16.35 -5.27
N PRO A 358 -31.72 17.22 -6.07
CA PRO A 358 -32.13 16.84 -7.42
C PRO A 358 -30.97 16.37 -8.30
N ASP A 359 -29.83 17.06 -8.24
CA ASP A 359 -28.63 16.73 -9.03
C ASP A 359 -27.94 15.46 -8.49
N VAL A 360 -27.93 15.26 -7.17
CA VAL A 360 -27.43 14.02 -6.52
C VAL A 360 -28.26 12.82 -6.96
N LEU A 361 -29.60 12.92 -6.96
CA LEU A 361 -30.47 11.84 -7.40
C LEU A 361 -30.24 11.51 -8.89
N VAL A 362 -30.06 12.53 -9.74
CA VAL A 362 -29.69 12.34 -11.16
C VAL A 362 -28.33 11.64 -11.28
N ARG A 363 -27.34 12.03 -10.47
CA ARG A 363 -26.02 11.39 -10.46
C ARG A 363 -26.10 9.93 -10.02
N LEU A 364 -26.86 9.62 -8.98
CA LEU A 364 -27.07 8.26 -8.47
C LEU A 364 -27.79 7.34 -9.47
N VAL A 365 -28.73 7.85 -10.27
CA VAL A 365 -29.42 7.03 -11.28
C VAL A 365 -28.68 6.96 -12.62
N SER A 366 -27.60 7.71 -12.80
CA SER A 366 -26.80 7.66 -14.03
C SER A 366 -26.11 6.29 -14.17
N PRO A 367 -25.94 5.73 -15.39
CA PRO A 367 -25.28 4.45 -15.58
C PRO A 367 -23.90 4.41 -14.92
N GLY A 368 -23.62 3.35 -14.15
CA GLY A 368 -22.34 3.19 -13.43
C GLY A 368 -22.51 2.54 -12.06
N VAL A 369 -21.45 2.55 -11.28
CA VAL A 369 -21.39 1.95 -9.93
C VAL A 369 -22.33 2.63 -8.93
N LEU A 370 -22.55 3.94 -9.02
CA LEU A 370 -23.49 4.66 -8.15
C LEU A 370 -24.93 4.16 -8.32
N ARG A 371 -25.34 3.85 -9.57
CA ARG A 371 -26.64 3.24 -9.84
C ARG A 371 -26.73 1.83 -9.30
N ARG A 372 -25.66 1.05 -9.38
CA ARG A 372 -25.60 -0.27 -8.72
C ARG A 372 -25.76 -0.13 -7.21
N ALA A 373 -25.04 0.79 -6.57
CA ALA A 373 -25.15 1.06 -5.14
C ALA A 373 -26.57 1.46 -4.70
N LEU A 374 -27.35 2.08 -5.60
CA LEU A 374 -28.76 2.41 -5.36
C LEU A 374 -29.72 1.22 -5.62
N LEU A 375 -29.50 0.44 -6.68
CA LEU A 375 -30.49 -0.51 -7.19
C LEU A 375 -30.20 -1.97 -6.86
N ASP A 376 -28.94 -2.36 -6.75
CA ASP A 376 -28.57 -3.75 -6.54
C ASP A 376 -28.95 -4.15 -5.10
N PRO A 377 -29.74 -5.22 -4.90
CA PRO A 377 -30.02 -5.70 -3.56
C PRO A 377 -28.77 -6.33 -2.96
N VAL A 378 -28.62 -6.18 -1.65
CA VAL A 378 -27.58 -6.87 -0.89
C VAL A 378 -28.06 -8.29 -0.57
N ARG A 379 -27.15 -9.26 -0.60
CA ARG A 379 -27.47 -10.68 -0.35
C ARG A 379 -26.81 -11.15 0.93
N ALA A 380 -27.62 -11.73 1.81
CA ALA A 380 -27.13 -12.47 2.96
C ALA A 380 -26.64 -13.88 2.54
N SER A 381 -25.86 -14.53 3.41
CA SER A 381 -25.31 -15.86 3.20
C SER A 381 -26.36 -16.94 2.93
N ASP A 382 -27.57 -16.77 3.46
CA ASP A 382 -28.72 -17.63 3.22
C ASP A 382 -29.39 -17.43 1.84
N GLY A 383 -28.93 -16.43 1.07
CA GLY A 383 -29.44 -16.05 -0.24
C GLY A 383 -30.58 -15.03 -0.22
N THR A 384 -31.04 -14.62 0.96
CA THR A 384 -32.09 -13.61 1.14
C THR A 384 -31.59 -12.26 0.63
N ALA A 385 -32.42 -11.60 -0.17
CA ALA A 385 -32.13 -10.28 -0.73
C ALA A 385 -32.75 -9.19 0.15
N VAL A 386 -31.94 -8.23 0.59
CA VAL A 386 -32.34 -7.07 1.39
C VAL A 386 -32.01 -5.78 0.65
N PRO A 387 -32.65 -4.64 0.99
CA PRO A 387 -32.30 -3.35 0.42
C PRO A 387 -30.84 -3.00 0.71
N GLY A 388 -30.14 -2.41 -0.27
CA GLY A 388 -28.79 -1.89 -0.06
C GLY A 388 -28.76 -0.63 0.80
N TYR A 389 -27.57 -0.31 1.33
CA TYR A 389 -27.33 0.83 2.22
C TYR A 389 -27.82 2.15 1.62
N THR A 390 -27.45 2.47 0.38
CA THR A 390 -27.79 3.76 -0.26
C THR A 390 -29.31 3.96 -0.38
N ALA A 391 -30.04 2.93 -0.82
CA ALA A 391 -31.50 2.99 -0.92
C ALA A 391 -32.15 3.10 0.46
N TRP A 392 -31.65 2.36 1.45
CA TRP A 392 -32.13 2.47 2.83
C TRP A 392 -31.88 3.87 3.40
N TRP A 393 -30.68 4.43 3.23
CA TRP A 393 -30.29 5.74 3.75
C TRP A 393 -31.18 6.83 3.17
N LEU A 394 -31.42 6.80 1.86
CA LEU A 394 -32.30 7.77 1.20
C LEU A 394 -33.74 7.70 1.72
N ARG A 395 -34.26 6.50 1.99
CA ARG A 395 -35.63 6.34 2.54
C ARG A 395 -35.74 6.75 4.01
N ALA A 396 -34.74 6.40 4.81
CA ALA A 396 -34.82 6.50 6.26
C ALA A 396 -34.24 7.79 6.82
N ARG A 397 -33.28 8.41 6.13
CA ARG A 397 -32.42 9.47 6.68
C ARG A 397 -32.36 10.76 5.86
N SER A 398 -32.58 10.71 4.55
CA SER A 398 -32.46 11.92 3.70
C SER A 398 -33.47 13.03 4.04
N GLY A 399 -34.62 12.70 4.63
CA GLY A 399 -35.73 13.62 4.82
C GLY A 399 -36.46 14.03 3.53
N LEU A 400 -36.04 13.54 2.36
CA LEU A 400 -36.64 13.86 1.06
C LEU A 400 -37.93 13.10 0.77
N LEU A 401 -38.04 11.90 1.33
CA LEU A 401 -39.09 10.95 1.00
C LEU A 401 -40.12 10.89 2.12
N PRO A 402 -41.43 10.83 1.80
CA PRO A 402 -42.45 10.64 2.80
C PRO A 402 -42.32 9.25 3.44
N VAL A 403 -42.84 9.11 4.66
CA VAL A 403 -42.93 7.81 5.31
C VAL A 403 -43.99 6.96 4.59
N GLY A 404 -43.55 5.86 3.99
CA GLY A 404 -44.42 4.86 3.35
C GLY A 404 -44.27 4.78 1.83
N PRO A 405 -44.84 3.74 1.20
CA PRO A 405 -44.63 3.43 -0.21
C PRO A 405 -45.43 4.34 -1.15
N PHE A 406 -44.95 4.50 -2.39
CA PHE A 406 -45.66 5.21 -3.46
C PHE A 406 -45.75 4.36 -4.74
N ALA A 407 -46.68 4.70 -5.62
CA ALA A 407 -46.84 4.02 -6.90
C ALA A 407 -45.79 4.53 -7.88
N ALA A 408 -44.76 3.72 -8.15
CA ALA A 408 -43.78 4.02 -9.19
C ALA A 408 -44.43 4.25 -10.57
N THR A 409 -43.73 5.00 -11.42
CA THR A 409 -44.17 5.33 -12.77
C THR A 409 -44.32 4.06 -13.58
N GLY A 410 -45.52 3.84 -14.14
CA GLY A 410 -45.85 2.63 -14.86
C GLY A 410 -46.31 1.45 -13.99
N ALA A 411 -46.54 1.67 -12.68
CA ALA A 411 -47.16 0.67 -11.81
C ALA A 411 -48.57 0.28 -12.30
N ASP A 412 -48.99 -0.92 -11.90
CA ASP A 412 -50.33 -1.45 -12.22
C ASP A 412 -51.43 -0.51 -11.71
N ALA A 413 -52.53 -0.43 -12.46
CA ALA A 413 -53.67 0.42 -12.11
C ALA A 413 -54.25 0.11 -10.72
N ALA A 414 -54.13 -1.13 -10.22
CA ALA A 414 -54.51 -1.49 -8.86
C ALA A 414 -53.60 -0.84 -7.81
N VAL A 415 -52.28 -0.78 -8.06
CA VAL A 415 -51.29 -0.15 -7.16
C VAL A 415 -51.49 1.37 -7.13
N VAL A 416 -51.67 1.99 -8.30
CA VAL A 416 -51.92 3.44 -8.43
C VAL A 416 -53.20 3.88 -7.70
N ARG A 417 -54.16 2.98 -7.49
CA ARG A 417 -55.37 3.26 -6.70
C ARG A 417 -55.16 3.16 -5.18
N LEU A 418 -54.13 2.45 -4.74
CA LEU A 418 -53.87 2.16 -3.32
C LEU A 418 -52.77 3.04 -2.74
N LEU A 419 -51.81 3.47 -3.56
CA LEU A 419 -50.64 4.24 -3.16
C LEU A 419 -50.65 5.64 -3.76
N PRO A 420 -50.07 6.64 -3.07
CA PRO A 420 -49.88 7.97 -3.65
C PRO A 420 -48.95 7.94 -4.87
N ALA A 421 -48.98 8.98 -5.69
CA ALA A 421 -48.01 9.18 -6.77
C ALA A 421 -46.60 9.40 -6.19
N PRO A 422 -45.52 9.23 -7.01
CA PRO A 422 -44.17 9.51 -6.57
C PRO A 422 -44.03 10.95 -6.07
N PRO A 423 -43.32 11.18 -4.95
CA PRO A 423 -42.99 12.53 -4.48
C PRO A 423 -42.27 13.33 -5.54
N ASP A 424 -42.44 14.67 -5.53
CA ASP A 424 -41.82 15.57 -6.52
C ASP A 424 -40.31 15.37 -6.64
N ALA A 425 -39.63 15.09 -5.50
CA ALA A 425 -38.18 14.83 -5.46
C ALA A 425 -37.73 13.66 -6.34
N VAL A 426 -38.59 12.65 -6.55
CA VAL A 426 -38.25 11.42 -7.31
C VAL A 426 -39.14 11.20 -8.54
N ALA A 427 -40.12 12.06 -8.78
CA ALA A 427 -41.07 11.95 -9.89
C ALA A 427 -40.39 11.92 -11.27
N GLY A 428 -39.24 12.59 -11.40
CA GLY A 428 -38.43 12.62 -12.63
C GLY A 428 -37.49 11.43 -12.82
N LEU A 429 -37.35 10.55 -11.84
CA LEU A 429 -36.48 9.38 -11.92
C LEU A 429 -37.16 8.23 -12.66
N ASP A 430 -36.35 7.28 -13.15
CA ASP A 430 -36.90 6.07 -13.76
C ASP A 430 -37.61 5.15 -12.76
N ALA A 431 -38.42 4.23 -13.28
CA ALA A 431 -39.24 3.34 -12.46
C ALA A 431 -38.41 2.45 -11.53
N ALA A 432 -37.20 2.04 -11.91
CA ALA A 432 -36.36 1.18 -11.06
C ALA A 432 -35.84 1.97 -9.85
N ALA A 433 -35.41 3.21 -10.05
CA ALA A 433 -35.03 4.11 -8.97
C ALA A 433 -36.21 4.44 -8.04
N GLN A 434 -37.38 4.70 -8.61
CA GLN A 434 -38.61 4.92 -7.83
C GLN A 434 -38.95 3.71 -6.96
N VAL A 435 -38.89 2.49 -7.51
CA VAL A 435 -39.10 1.25 -6.74
C VAL A 435 -38.05 1.06 -5.63
N ALA A 436 -36.78 1.40 -5.88
CA ALA A 436 -35.75 1.33 -4.86
C ALA A 436 -36.00 2.32 -3.71
N LEU A 437 -36.66 3.46 -3.99
CA LEU A 437 -36.88 4.55 -3.04
C LEU A 437 -38.24 4.54 -2.32
N GLY A 438 -39.15 3.59 -2.59
CA GLY A 438 -40.35 3.41 -1.75
C GLY A 438 -41.61 2.97 -2.47
#